data_AF-A0A661C795-F1
#
_entry.id   AF-A0A661C795-F1
#
_cell.length_a   1.000
_cell.length_b   1.000
_cell.length_c   1.000
_cell.angle_alpha   90.00
_cell.angle_beta   90.00
_cell.angle_gamma   90.00
#
_symmetry.space_group_name_H-M   'P 1'
#
loop_
_entity.id
_entity.type
_entity.pdbx_description
1 polymer ?
#
loop_
_entity_poly.entity_id
_entity_poly.type
_entity_poly.pdbx_seq_one_letter_code
_entity_poly.pdbx_strand_id
1 'polypeptide(L)'
;MKINIRTSRTSSLFFGLALFFINTSVFATPNGNDLLAACEHALDKGFSGTEGMMCTWYVTPCDCFHSEDSEIARVCLPVPPDVHALAREVTDGLATAPELLDKTADVAAGTILIKNYPCTE
;
A
#
# COMPACT_ATOMS: atom_id res chain seq x y z
N MET A 1 10.54 33.17 -64.41
CA MET A 1 10.18 31.74 -64.40
C MET A 1 8.98 31.57 -63.49
N LYS A 2 7.80 31.31 -64.06
CA LYS A 2 6.53 31.02 -63.34
C LYS A 2 6.39 29.50 -63.23
N ILE A 3 6.12 28.97 -62.04
CA ILE A 3 5.35 27.74 -61.88
C ILE A 3 4.45 27.90 -60.64
N ASN A 4 3.16 27.80 -60.87
CA ASN A 4 2.07 27.86 -59.89
C ASN A 4 1.51 26.44 -59.80
N ILE A 5 1.45 25.83 -58.61
CA ILE A 5 0.81 24.53 -58.40
C ILE A 5 -0.17 24.65 -57.24
N ARG A 6 -1.45 24.48 -57.57
CA ARG A 6 -2.61 24.45 -56.68
C ARG A 6 -3.17 23.03 -56.69
N THR A 7 -3.13 22.33 -55.57
CA THR A 7 -3.82 21.04 -55.31
C THR A 7 -3.49 20.65 -53.86
N SER A 8 -4.32 20.05 -53.01
CA SER A 8 -5.74 19.76 -52.92
C SER A 8 -5.92 19.27 -51.47
N ARG A 9 -6.95 19.73 -50.74
CA ARG A 9 -7.33 19.17 -49.44
C ARG A 9 -7.88 17.76 -49.66
N THR A 10 -7.34 16.74 -49.00
CA THR A 10 -8.02 15.50 -48.56
C THR A 10 -7.03 14.67 -47.76
N SER A 11 -7.22 14.56 -46.44
CA SER A 11 -7.89 13.41 -45.81
C SER A 11 -6.98 12.19 -45.70
N SER A 12 -6.28 12.05 -44.56
CA SER A 12 -5.85 10.78 -43.93
C SER A 12 -5.16 11.08 -42.59
N LEU A 13 -5.94 11.48 -41.59
CA LEU A 13 -5.53 11.67 -40.20
C LEU A 13 -6.34 10.73 -39.29
N PHE A 14 -6.34 9.42 -39.57
CA PHE A 14 -7.03 8.44 -38.73
C PHE A 14 -6.34 7.08 -38.81
N PHE A 15 -5.13 6.96 -38.27
CA PHE A 15 -4.55 5.66 -37.93
C PHE A 15 -3.49 5.84 -36.84
N GLY A 16 -3.93 5.95 -35.58
CA GLY A 16 -2.98 6.14 -34.47
C GLY A 16 -3.58 6.28 -33.08
N LEU A 17 -4.84 5.91 -32.86
CA LEU A 17 -5.50 6.11 -31.57
C LEU A 17 -6.33 4.89 -31.15
N ALA A 18 -5.69 3.71 -31.04
CA ALA A 18 -6.38 2.48 -30.63
C ALA A 18 -5.53 1.57 -29.72
N LEU A 19 -4.57 2.10 -28.97
CA LEU A 19 -3.68 1.31 -28.10
C LEU A 19 -3.51 1.85 -26.66
N PHE A 20 -4.42 2.72 -26.18
CA PHE A 20 -4.21 3.42 -24.90
C PHE A 20 -5.18 3.08 -23.75
N PHE A 21 -5.79 1.89 -23.74
CA PHE A 21 -6.62 1.48 -22.60
C PHE A 21 -6.41 0.01 -22.21
N ILE A 22 -5.16 -0.37 -21.98
CA ILE A 22 -4.88 -1.55 -21.14
C ILE A 22 -4.77 -1.03 -19.71
N ASN A 23 -5.90 -0.88 -19.02
CA ASN A 23 -5.92 -0.62 -17.58
C ASN A 23 -5.49 -1.90 -16.87
N THR A 24 -4.19 -2.14 -16.78
CA THR A 24 -3.67 -3.14 -15.85
C THR A 24 -3.83 -2.57 -14.46
N SER A 25 -4.92 -2.94 -13.78
CA SER A 25 -5.07 -2.75 -12.33
C SER A 25 -4.04 -3.64 -11.63
N VAL A 26 -2.79 -3.19 -11.60
CA VAL A 26 -1.78 -3.75 -10.71
C VAL A 26 -2.20 -3.28 -9.33
N PHE A 27 -2.82 -4.16 -8.54
CA PHE A 27 -3.00 -3.94 -7.11
C PHE A 27 -1.60 -4.00 -6.50
N ALA A 28 -0.92 -2.86 -6.47
CA ALA A 28 0.32 -2.72 -5.74
C ALA A 28 0.01 -2.89 -4.26
N THR A 29 0.67 -3.84 -3.61
CA THR A 29 0.62 -3.97 -2.15
C THR A 29 1.15 -2.68 -1.53
N PRO A 30 0.41 -2.04 -0.60
CA PRO A 30 0.89 -0.86 0.13
C PRO A 30 2.26 -1.09 0.76
N ASN A 31 3.09 -0.05 0.80
CA ASN A 31 4.35 -0.09 1.52
C ASN A 31 4.22 0.50 2.94
N GLY A 32 5.32 0.52 3.70
CA GLY A 32 5.37 1.11 5.04
C GLY A 32 5.04 2.59 5.06
N ASN A 33 5.40 3.35 4.01
CA ASN A 33 5.04 4.76 3.91
C ASN A 33 3.52 4.98 3.69
N ASP A 34 2.89 4.15 2.85
CA ASP A 34 1.44 4.16 2.66
C ASP A 34 0.71 3.80 3.96
N LEU A 35 1.22 2.79 4.67
CA LEU A 35 0.69 2.37 5.98
C LEU A 35 0.82 3.48 7.03
N LEU A 36 1.98 4.15 7.10
CA LEU A 36 2.20 5.26 8.01
C LEU A 36 1.16 6.36 7.78
N ALA A 37 0.97 6.79 6.54
CA ALA A 37 0.00 7.81 6.18
C ALA A 37 -1.45 7.38 6.50
N ALA A 38 -1.80 6.12 6.22
CA ALA A 38 -3.12 5.57 6.52
C ALA A 38 -3.40 5.52 8.03
N CYS A 39 -2.40 5.12 8.84
CA CYS A 39 -2.55 5.05 10.29
C CYS A 39 -2.56 6.43 10.95
N GLU A 40 -1.74 7.38 10.51
CA GLU A 40 -1.83 8.77 10.97
C GLU A 40 -3.21 9.36 10.67
N HIS A 41 -3.74 9.12 9.47
CA HIS A 41 -5.09 9.54 9.11
C HIS A 41 -6.16 8.88 10.00
N ALA A 42 -6.07 7.57 10.22
CA ALA A 42 -7.01 6.82 11.03
C ALA A 42 -6.99 7.23 12.52
N LEU A 43 -5.80 7.58 13.04
CA LEU A 43 -5.64 8.09 14.40
C LEU A 43 -6.26 9.49 14.57
N ASP A 44 -6.20 10.34 13.54
CA ASP A 44 -6.78 11.70 13.57
C ASP A 44 -8.29 11.73 13.27
N LYS A 45 -8.74 10.95 12.28
CA LYS A 45 -10.12 10.99 11.76
C LYS A 45 -11.00 9.84 12.24
N GLY A 46 -10.42 8.86 12.91
CA GLY A 46 -11.06 7.61 13.28
C GLY A 46 -10.89 6.53 12.20
N PHE A 47 -11.02 5.28 12.63
CA PHE A 47 -10.73 4.06 11.84
C PHE A 47 -11.87 3.70 10.87
N SER A 48 -12.27 4.66 10.04
CA SER A 48 -13.31 4.49 9.01
C SER A 48 -12.79 4.85 7.62
N GLY A 49 -13.52 4.48 6.56
CA GLY A 49 -13.08 4.69 5.19
C GLY A 49 -11.90 3.79 4.81
N THR A 50 -11.30 4.06 3.66
CA THR A 50 -10.27 3.19 3.07
C THR A 50 -8.98 3.19 3.90
N GLU A 51 -8.54 4.36 4.37
CA GLU A 51 -7.35 4.54 5.20
C GLU A 51 -7.53 3.88 6.57
N GLY A 52 -8.70 4.05 7.19
CA GLY A 52 -9.03 3.38 8.45
C GLY A 52 -9.05 1.85 8.32
N MET A 53 -9.65 1.33 7.24
CA MET A 53 -9.63 -0.12 6.95
C MET A 53 -8.22 -0.62 6.66
N MET A 54 -7.42 0.13 5.90
CA MET A 54 -6.03 -0.21 5.60
C MET A 54 -5.19 -0.28 6.88
N CYS A 55 -5.24 0.76 7.71
CA CYS A 55 -4.51 0.76 8.98
C CYS A 55 -4.96 -0.42 9.84
N THR A 56 -6.28 -0.60 10.04
CA THR A 56 -6.82 -1.72 10.84
C THR A 56 -6.30 -3.07 10.33
N TRP A 57 -6.37 -3.30 9.02
CA TRP A 57 -5.94 -4.56 8.40
C TRP A 57 -4.48 -4.91 8.72
N TYR A 58 -3.56 -3.96 8.52
CA TYR A 58 -2.13 -4.23 8.68
C TYR A 58 -1.62 -4.19 10.13
N VAL A 59 -2.30 -3.46 11.02
CA VAL A 59 -1.93 -3.43 12.45
C VAL A 59 -2.54 -4.59 13.24
N THR A 60 -3.48 -5.33 12.65
CA THR A 60 -4.00 -6.59 13.18
C THR A 60 -3.66 -7.77 12.25
N PRO A 61 -2.38 -8.08 12.05
CA PRO A 61 -1.99 -9.20 11.18
C PRO A 61 -2.61 -10.50 11.69
N CYS A 62 -3.07 -11.32 10.76
CA CYS A 62 -3.62 -12.65 11.04
C CYS A 62 -2.66 -13.73 10.55
N ASP A 63 -2.66 -14.89 11.22
CA ASP A 63 -1.81 -16.03 10.87
C ASP A 63 -2.09 -16.64 9.48
N CYS A 64 -3.05 -16.10 8.71
CA CYS A 64 -3.55 -16.68 7.46
C CYS A 64 -2.54 -16.68 6.30
N PHE A 65 -1.48 -15.86 6.36
CA PHE A 65 -0.49 -15.71 5.28
C PHE A 65 0.93 -16.13 5.64
N HIS A 66 1.11 -16.84 6.76
CA HIS A 66 2.43 -17.31 7.20
C HIS A 66 2.72 -18.72 6.68
N SER A 67 3.73 -18.85 5.82
CA SER A 67 4.45 -20.11 5.57
C SER A 67 5.78 -20.12 6.33
N GLU A 68 6.42 -21.27 6.46
CA GLU A 68 7.74 -21.41 7.12
C GLU A 68 8.83 -20.52 6.48
N ASP A 69 8.65 -20.14 5.20
CA ASP A 69 9.54 -19.27 4.43
C ASP A 69 9.04 -17.82 4.32
N SER A 70 8.02 -17.42 5.09
CA SER A 70 7.44 -16.08 5.00
C SER A 70 8.37 -15.01 5.61
N GLU A 71 8.61 -13.94 4.85
CA GLU A 71 9.29 -12.74 5.36
C GLU A 71 8.43 -11.97 6.39
N ILE A 72 7.14 -12.32 6.53
CA ILE A 72 6.21 -11.68 7.45
C ILE A 72 6.32 -12.37 8.81
N ALA A 73 6.73 -11.61 9.83
CA ALA A 73 6.86 -12.10 11.20
C ALA A 73 5.49 -12.49 11.79
N ARG A 74 5.42 -13.66 12.43
CA ARG A 74 4.19 -14.17 13.06
C ARG A 74 3.90 -13.45 14.38
N VAL A 75 2.82 -12.67 14.43
CA VAL A 75 2.49 -11.80 15.58
C VAL A 75 1.31 -12.36 16.37
N CYS A 76 1.46 -12.51 17.68
CA CYS A 76 0.41 -13.03 18.57
C CYS A 76 -0.22 -11.91 19.41
N LEU A 77 -1.23 -11.25 18.84
CA LEU A 77 -1.93 -10.14 19.48
C LEU A 77 -2.87 -10.60 20.62
N PRO A 78 -3.12 -9.74 21.62
CA PRO A 78 -4.16 -9.99 22.62
C PRO A 78 -5.56 -10.05 21.97
N VAL A 79 -6.47 -10.79 22.59
CA VAL A 79 -7.87 -10.94 22.13
C VAL A 79 -8.82 -10.31 23.16
N PRO A 80 -9.60 -9.26 22.82
CA PRO A 80 -9.62 -8.58 21.52
C PRO A 80 -8.41 -7.64 21.31
N PRO A 81 -7.98 -7.40 20.06
CA PRO A 81 -6.91 -6.46 19.79
C PRO A 81 -7.38 -5.02 20.01
N ASP A 82 -6.53 -4.19 20.64
CA ASP A 82 -6.72 -2.74 20.70
C ASP A 82 -6.11 -2.08 19.45
N VAL A 83 -6.92 -1.92 18.41
CA VAL A 83 -6.49 -1.35 17.11
C VAL A 83 -5.87 0.04 17.29
N HIS A 84 -6.34 0.85 18.23
CA HIS A 84 -5.83 2.20 18.42
C HIS A 84 -4.44 2.19 19.07
N ALA A 85 -4.19 1.28 20.01
CA ALA A 85 -2.86 1.08 20.58
C ALA A 85 -1.89 0.53 19.53
N LEU A 86 -2.30 -0.48 18.77
CA LEU A 86 -1.47 -1.10 17.73
C LEU A 86 -1.12 -0.11 16.61
N ALA A 87 -2.07 0.73 16.19
CA ALA A 87 -1.81 1.78 15.20
C ALA A 87 -0.76 2.79 15.66
N ARG A 88 -0.82 3.24 16.93
CA ARG A 88 0.23 4.12 17.49
C ARG A 88 1.59 3.45 17.49
N GLU A 89 1.65 2.20 17.93
CA GLU A 89 2.89 1.43 17.99
C GLU A 89 3.53 1.27 16.61
N VAL A 90 2.72 0.97 15.59
CA VAL A 90 3.18 0.87 14.19
C VAL A 90 3.61 2.23 13.65
N THR A 91 2.84 3.31 13.87
CA THR A 91 3.22 4.67 13.46
C THR A 91 4.53 5.11 14.09
N ASP A 92 4.71 4.94 15.40
CA ASP A 92 5.94 5.29 16.11
C ASP A 92 7.14 4.44 15.64
N GLY A 93 6.90 3.15 15.37
CA GLY A 93 7.91 2.26 14.82
C GLY A 93 8.37 2.67 13.42
N LEU A 94 7.43 3.00 12.52
CA LEU A 94 7.72 3.45 11.16
C LEU A 94 8.44 4.81 11.15
N ALA A 95 8.07 5.73 12.05
CA ALA A 95 8.73 7.02 12.19
C ALA A 95 10.19 6.91 12.64
N THR A 96 10.55 5.83 13.34
CA THR A 96 11.90 5.61 13.89
C THR A 96 12.74 4.60 13.12
N ALA A 97 12.16 3.90 12.13
CA ALA A 97 12.82 2.90 11.30
C ALA A 97 12.62 3.19 9.80
N PRO A 98 13.35 4.16 9.22
CA PRO A 98 13.19 4.57 7.82
C PRO A 98 13.36 3.42 6.82
N GLU A 99 14.14 2.40 7.15
CA GLU A 99 14.35 1.20 6.31
C GLU A 99 13.09 0.34 6.12
N LEU A 100 12.07 0.52 6.98
CA LEU A 100 10.79 -0.19 6.87
C LEU A 100 9.78 0.54 5.97
N LEU A 101 10.01 1.81 5.64
CA LEU A 101 9.07 2.60 4.83
C LEU A 101 8.94 2.07 3.40
N ASP A 102 10.02 1.51 2.84
CA ASP A 102 10.04 0.91 1.50
C ASP A 102 9.64 -0.58 1.47
N LYS A 103 9.41 -1.20 2.64
CA LYS A 103 8.94 -2.58 2.74
C LYS A 103 7.43 -2.65 2.53
N THR A 104 6.90 -3.82 2.17
CA THR A 104 5.45 -4.03 2.15
C THR A 104 4.86 -3.78 3.54
N ALA A 105 3.63 -3.29 3.60
CA ALA A 105 2.94 -2.96 4.85
C ALA A 105 2.90 -4.14 5.84
N ASP A 106 2.70 -5.38 5.35
CA ASP A 106 2.72 -6.59 6.18
C ASP A 106 4.08 -6.81 6.85
N VAL A 107 5.16 -6.71 6.08
CA VAL A 107 6.53 -6.92 6.60
C VAL A 107 6.89 -5.82 7.59
N ALA A 108 6.55 -4.56 7.25
CA ALA A 108 6.84 -3.42 8.10
C ALA A 108 6.09 -3.50 9.44
N ALA A 109 4.77 -3.71 9.41
CA ALA A 109 3.95 -3.84 10.61
C ALA A 109 4.34 -5.05 11.44
N GLY A 110 4.52 -6.22 10.81
CA GLY A 110 4.95 -7.45 11.49
C GLY A 110 6.30 -7.29 12.19
N THR A 111 7.27 -6.63 11.54
CA THR A 111 8.61 -6.36 12.12
C THR A 111 8.55 -5.45 13.35
N ILE A 112 7.58 -4.54 13.41
CA ILE A 112 7.39 -3.66 14.57
C ILE A 112 6.69 -4.45 15.68
N LEU A 113 5.54 -5.05 15.38
CA LEU A 113 4.67 -5.68 16.37
C LEU A 113 5.28 -6.94 17.01
N ILE A 114 6.09 -7.71 16.30
CA ILE A 114 6.73 -8.93 16.84
C ILE A 114 7.57 -8.66 18.09
N LYS A 115 8.08 -7.42 18.25
CA LYS A 115 8.90 -7.03 19.39
C LYS A 115 8.13 -7.10 20.71
N ASN A 116 6.84 -6.76 20.68
CA ASN A 116 5.98 -6.72 21.86
C ASN A 116 4.97 -7.86 21.91
N TYR A 117 4.67 -8.48 20.76
CA TYR A 117 3.70 -9.56 20.63
C TYR A 117 4.30 -10.81 19.98
N PRO A 118 5.42 -11.36 20.50
CA PRO A 118 5.97 -12.61 19.99
C PRO A 118 5.03 -13.77 20.33
N CYS A 119 4.86 -14.68 19.37
CA CYS A 119 4.18 -15.95 19.65
C CYS A 119 5.06 -16.82 20.56
N THR A 120 4.48 -17.30 21.66
CA THR A 120 5.10 -18.33 22.51
C THR A 120 4.46 -19.67 22.18
N GLU A 121 5.23 -20.76 22.27
CA GLU A 121 4.78 -22.11 21.91
C GLU A 121 3.62 -22.64 22.77
#